data_AF-A0A6P8H014-F1
#
_entry.id   AF-A0A6P8H014-F1
#
_cell.length_a   1.000
_cell.length_b   1.000
_cell.length_c   1.000
_cell.angle_alpha   90.00
_cell.angle_beta   90.00
_cell.angle_gamma   90.00
#
_symmetry.space_group_name_H-M   'P 1'
#
loop_
_entity.id
_entity.type
_entity.pdbx_description
1 polymer ?
#
loop_
_entity_poly.entity_id
_entity_poly.type
_entity_poly.pdbx_seq_one_letter_code
_entity_poly.pdbx_strand_id
1 'polypeptide(L)'
;MDLTGKVISSSCSVIKSVMSDVGPDIPGQPYSISVLKEGYCLPQPNGCTRADGTISLLLGPKTILVDTGGPWDRDFLLAQLEKRGLKPDDISVVVGTHGHSDHVLIVPTPGHTGRDVSVLVKDTSVGVVLVAGDLFECCADEDSWRALSENPQVQEVNRRAALHTADVIIPGHGPLFKVQRVSTN
;
A
#
# COMPACT_ATOMS: atom_id res chain seq x y z
N MET A 1 -47.34 -1.13 13.62
CA MET A 1 -46.01 -1.76 13.64
C MET A 1 -45.88 -2.55 12.36
N ASP A 2 -44.81 -2.35 11.61
CA ASP A 2 -44.45 -3.17 10.46
C ASP A 2 -43.07 -3.80 10.73
N LEU A 3 -42.85 -5.02 10.25
CA LEU A 3 -41.78 -5.93 10.65
C LEU A 3 -40.77 -6.17 9.51
N THR A 4 -40.37 -5.09 8.83
CA THR A 4 -39.29 -5.13 7.82
C THR A 4 -38.14 -4.21 8.23
N GLY A 5 -37.16 -4.77 8.95
CA GLY A 5 -35.90 -4.11 9.32
C GLY A 5 -34.98 -3.91 8.12
N LYS A 6 -35.43 -3.19 7.09
CA LYS A 6 -34.67 -2.94 5.87
C LYS A 6 -33.62 -1.85 6.13
N VAL A 7 -32.45 -2.26 6.63
CA VAL A 7 -31.25 -1.43 6.64
C VAL A 7 -30.99 -0.96 5.21
N ILE A 8 -31.08 0.35 4.97
CA ILE A 8 -30.78 0.94 3.66
C ILE A 8 -29.27 1.00 3.51
N SER A 9 -28.69 -0.17 3.19
CA SER A 9 -27.29 -0.31 2.81
C SER A 9 -27.08 0.36 1.46
N SER A 10 -26.71 1.64 1.46
CA SER A 10 -26.31 2.37 0.25
C SER A 10 -25.07 1.70 -0.36
N SER A 11 -25.27 0.90 -1.40
CA SER A 11 -24.23 0.10 -2.07
C SER A 11 -23.31 0.98 -2.92
N CYS A 12 -22.42 1.73 -2.27
CA CYS A 12 -21.38 2.47 -2.98
C CYS A 12 -20.48 1.47 -3.72
N SER A 13 -20.45 1.57 -5.05
CA SER A 13 -19.53 0.79 -5.86
C SER A 13 -18.18 1.50 -5.93
N VAL A 14 -17.11 0.73 -5.79
CA VAL A 14 -15.73 1.23 -5.83
C VAL A 14 -15.09 0.79 -7.12
N ILE A 15 -14.57 1.74 -7.89
CA ILE A 15 -13.78 1.48 -9.09
C ILE A 15 -12.32 1.80 -8.77
N LYS A 16 -11.45 0.81 -8.96
CA LYS A 16 -9.99 0.98 -8.90
C LYS A 16 -9.43 1.23 -10.30
N SER A 17 -8.38 2.03 -10.42
CA SER A 17 -7.61 2.19 -11.66
C SER A 17 -6.14 2.48 -11.38
N VAL A 18 -5.22 1.74 -12.02
CA VAL A 18 -3.79 2.06 -12.04
C VAL A 18 -3.57 3.48 -12.56
N MET A 19 -2.66 4.24 -11.95
CA MET A 19 -2.35 5.61 -12.34
C MET A 19 -1.10 5.68 -13.23
N SER A 20 -1.30 5.71 -14.56
CA SER A 20 -0.22 5.90 -15.55
C SER A 20 0.30 7.33 -15.63
N ASP A 21 -0.51 8.31 -15.21
CA ASP A 21 -0.33 9.72 -15.57
C ASP A 21 0.37 10.54 -14.48
N VAL A 22 0.72 9.91 -13.35
CA VAL A 22 1.41 10.50 -12.21
C VAL A 22 2.74 9.78 -12.03
N GLY A 23 3.83 10.53 -12.00
CA GLY A 23 5.18 9.98 -11.80
C GLY A 23 5.39 9.42 -10.38
N PRO A 24 6.50 8.71 -10.14
CA PRO A 24 6.78 8.08 -8.85
C PRO A 24 6.95 9.09 -7.70
N ASP A 25 7.27 10.36 -7.99
CA ASP A 25 7.43 11.42 -7.00
C ASP A 25 6.15 12.29 -6.93
N ILE A 26 5.37 12.12 -5.86
CA ILE A 26 4.11 12.81 -5.57
C ILE A 26 4.37 13.98 -4.60
N PRO A 27 4.23 15.25 -5.04
CA PRO A 27 4.42 16.40 -4.16
C PRO A 27 3.22 16.58 -3.20
N GLY A 28 3.52 17.06 -2.00
CA GLY A 28 2.54 17.35 -0.94
C GLY A 28 3.17 18.17 0.18
N GLN A 29 2.38 18.56 1.18
CA GLN A 29 2.84 19.22 2.40
C GLN A 29 2.00 18.74 3.60
N PRO A 30 2.58 18.47 4.78
CA PRO A 30 3.99 18.64 5.13
C PRO A 30 4.91 17.52 4.61
N TYR A 31 4.39 16.53 3.87
CA TYR A 31 5.18 15.45 3.27
C TYR A 31 4.97 15.36 1.75
N SER A 32 6.06 15.17 1.00
CA SER A 32 6.02 14.54 -0.34
C SER A 32 6.33 13.05 -0.24
N ILE A 33 5.94 12.29 -1.27
CA ILE A 33 6.12 10.83 -1.33
C ILE A 33 6.89 10.49 -2.61
N SER A 34 7.84 9.56 -2.54
CA SER A 34 8.57 8.98 -3.68
C SER A 34 8.41 7.46 -3.64
N VAL A 35 7.79 6.87 -4.66
CA VAL A 35 7.89 5.42 -4.90
C VAL A 35 9.29 5.16 -5.46
N LEU A 36 10.18 4.59 -4.64
CA LEU A 36 11.55 4.29 -5.04
C LEU A 36 11.62 3.07 -5.98
N LYS A 37 10.69 2.11 -5.78
CA LYS A 37 10.48 0.89 -6.56
C LYS A 37 9.01 0.51 -6.47
N GLU A 38 8.39 0.16 -7.60
CA GLU A 38 7.10 -0.54 -7.60
C GLU A 38 7.30 -2.03 -7.29
N GLY A 39 6.47 -2.59 -6.42
CA GLY A 39 6.43 -4.01 -6.14
C GLY A 39 5.84 -4.79 -7.30
N TYR A 40 6.06 -6.10 -7.32
CA TYR A 40 5.52 -6.99 -8.35
C TYR A 40 5.25 -8.39 -7.79
N CYS A 41 4.27 -9.07 -8.37
CA CYS A 41 3.99 -10.49 -8.13
C CYS A 41 3.79 -11.17 -9.49
N LEU A 42 4.76 -12.01 -9.89
CA LEU A 42 4.85 -12.57 -11.25
C LEU A 42 4.91 -14.10 -11.23
N PRO A 43 3.87 -14.81 -11.71
CA PRO A 43 3.89 -16.27 -11.79
C PRO A 43 4.94 -16.75 -12.80
N GLN A 44 5.61 -17.86 -12.49
CA GLN A 44 6.68 -18.45 -13.29
C GLN A 44 6.22 -19.76 -13.94
N PRO A 45 6.78 -20.16 -15.11
CA PRO A 45 6.39 -21.39 -15.83
C PRO A 45 6.61 -22.70 -15.06
N ASN A 46 7.37 -22.68 -13.96
CA ASN A 46 7.60 -23.82 -13.07
C ASN A 46 6.58 -23.92 -11.91
N GLY A 47 5.57 -23.04 -11.86
CA GLY A 47 4.57 -23.00 -10.79
C GLY A 47 5.00 -22.23 -9.53
N CYS A 48 6.21 -21.67 -9.51
CA CYS A 48 6.62 -20.72 -8.46
C CYS A 48 6.10 -19.31 -8.76
N THR A 49 6.05 -18.45 -7.74
CA THR A 49 5.83 -17.01 -7.90
C THR A 49 7.13 -16.28 -7.61
N ARG A 50 7.45 -15.24 -8.40
CA ARG A 50 8.49 -14.27 -8.07
C ARG A 50 7.79 -12.99 -7.61
N ALA A 51 7.81 -12.74 -6.31
CA ALA A 51 7.27 -11.54 -5.68
C ALA A 51 8.40 -10.63 -5.17
N ASP A 52 8.05 -9.36 -4.90
CA ASP A 52 8.96 -8.33 -4.42
C ASP A 52 8.19 -7.08 -3.98
N GLY A 53 8.67 -6.41 -2.93
CA GLY A 53 7.97 -5.29 -2.31
C GLY A 53 8.07 -3.94 -3.02
N THR A 54 6.99 -3.16 -2.95
CA THR A 54 7.01 -1.71 -3.23
C THR A 54 7.82 -0.98 -2.17
N ILE A 55 8.80 -0.17 -2.56
CA ILE A 55 9.59 0.66 -1.65
C ILE A 55 9.13 2.12 -1.77
N SER A 56 8.74 2.75 -0.67
CA SER A 56 8.29 4.15 -0.64
C SER A 56 9.08 5.00 0.35
N LEU A 57 9.33 6.26 0.01
CA LEU A 57 10.05 7.24 0.83
C LEU A 57 9.20 8.49 1.01
N LEU A 58 9.02 8.95 2.24
CA LEU A 58 8.31 10.19 2.57
C LEU A 58 9.33 11.22 3.06
N LEU A 59 9.26 12.43 2.49
CA LEU A 59 10.15 13.55 2.82
C LEU A 59 9.36 14.70 3.43
N GLY A 60 9.75 15.13 4.63
CA GLY A 60 9.07 16.17 5.41
C GLY A 60 9.78 16.42 6.75
N PRO A 61 9.07 16.79 7.83
CA PRO A 61 9.64 16.99 9.17
C PRO A 61 10.42 15.80 9.75
N LYS A 62 10.25 14.61 9.18
CA LYS A 62 11.11 13.43 9.35
C LYS A 62 11.27 12.75 8.00
N THR A 63 12.40 12.11 7.77
CA THR A 63 12.57 11.18 6.64
C THR A 63 12.00 9.82 7.03
N ILE A 64 11.04 9.28 6.29
CA ILE A 64 10.41 7.99 6.59
C ILE A 64 10.56 7.07 5.39
N LEU A 65 11.21 5.92 5.57
CA LEU A 65 11.20 4.84 4.58
C LEU A 65 10.09 3.85 4.94
N VAL A 66 9.34 3.39 3.94
CA VAL A 66 8.29 2.37 4.08
C VAL A 66 8.65 1.20 3.17
N ASP A 67 8.85 0.04 3.80
CA ASP A 67 9.48 -1.17 3.26
C ASP A 67 10.91 -0.99 2.71
N THR A 68 11.67 -2.09 2.63
CA THR A 68 13.06 -2.06 2.11
C THR A 68 13.27 -2.83 0.80
N GLY A 69 12.27 -3.57 0.34
CA GLY A 69 12.47 -4.61 -0.66
C GLY A 69 13.22 -5.81 -0.08
N GLY A 70 13.50 -6.81 -0.90
CA GLY A 70 14.26 -7.99 -0.49
C GLY A 70 15.75 -7.73 -0.29
N PRO A 71 16.50 -8.70 0.27
CA PRO A 71 17.95 -8.56 0.49
C PRO A 71 18.75 -8.25 -0.78
N TRP A 72 18.19 -8.58 -1.95
CA TRP A 72 18.72 -8.26 -3.28
C TRP A 72 18.58 -6.78 -3.68
N ASP A 73 17.67 -6.01 -3.07
CA ASP A 73 17.45 -4.59 -3.38
C ASP A 73 18.43 -3.65 -2.68
N ARG A 74 19.26 -4.14 -1.74
CA ARG A 74 20.20 -3.34 -0.94
C ARG A 74 20.89 -2.24 -1.75
N ASP A 75 21.53 -2.62 -2.84
CA ASP A 75 22.38 -1.71 -3.62
C ASP A 75 21.53 -0.77 -4.50
N PHE A 76 20.33 -1.19 -4.90
CA PHE A 76 19.34 -0.35 -5.56
C PHE A 76 18.78 0.71 -4.59
N LEU A 77 18.38 0.31 -3.38
CA LEU A 77 17.85 1.20 -2.34
C LEU A 77 18.87 2.27 -1.95
N LEU A 78 20.12 1.86 -1.69
CA LEU A 78 21.22 2.79 -1.42
C LEU A 78 21.39 3.81 -2.55
N ALA A 79 21.37 3.36 -3.82
CA ALA A 79 21.47 4.25 -4.97
C ALA A 79 20.23 5.16 -5.15
N GLN A 80 19.02 4.76 -4.71
CA GLN A 80 17.82 5.61 -4.76
C GLN A 80 17.79 6.68 -3.66
N LEU A 81 18.41 6.41 -2.51
CA LEU A 81 18.65 7.41 -1.46
C LEU A 81 19.75 8.39 -1.87
N GLU A 82 20.89 7.89 -2.39
CA GLU A 82 22.01 8.74 -2.82
C GLU A 82 21.61 9.72 -3.92
N LYS A 83 20.82 9.27 -4.92
CA LYS A 83 20.22 10.16 -5.96
C LYS A 83 19.37 11.30 -5.39
N ARG A 84 18.83 11.14 -4.17
CA ARG A 84 18.02 12.13 -3.45
C ARG A 84 18.83 12.89 -2.39
N GLY A 85 20.16 12.69 -2.35
CA GLY A 85 21.07 13.34 -1.41
C GLY A 85 21.06 12.75 0.00
N LEU A 86 20.51 11.54 0.18
CA LEU A 86 20.29 10.91 1.48
C LEU A 86 21.19 9.69 1.69
N LYS A 87 21.54 9.44 2.95
CA LYS A 87 22.19 8.22 3.45
C LYS A 87 21.19 7.40 4.28
N PRO A 88 21.47 6.13 4.59
CA PRO A 88 20.71 5.36 5.57
C PRO A 88 20.55 6.07 6.92
N ASP A 89 21.61 6.75 7.39
CA ASP A 89 21.62 7.48 8.66
C ASP A 89 20.67 8.70 8.69
N ASP A 90 20.27 9.21 7.52
CA ASP A 90 19.31 10.32 7.41
C ASP A 90 17.85 9.83 7.48
N ILE A 91 17.60 8.51 7.44
CA ILE A 91 16.28 7.89 7.58
C ILE A 91 15.87 7.92 9.06
N SER A 92 14.92 8.78 9.41
CA SER A 92 14.47 8.99 10.79
C SER A 92 13.56 7.89 11.32
N VAL A 93 12.88 7.15 10.43
CA VAL A 93 11.98 6.03 10.74
C VAL A 93 11.98 5.06 9.55
N VAL A 94 12.04 3.75 9.80
CA VAL A 94 11.70 2.71 8.82
C VAL A 94 10.40 2.04 9.26
N VAL A 95 9.47 1.83 8.34
CA VAL A 95 8.19 1.15 8.58
C VAL A 95 8.09 -0.05 7.63
N GLY A 96 8.39 -1.25 8.12
CA GLY A 96 8.09 -2.48 7.40
C GLY A 96 6.61 -2.83 7.54
N THR A 97 5.87 -2.83 6.42
CA THR A 97 4.41 -3.05 6.38
C THR A 97 4.01 -4.43 6.86
N HIS A 98 4.84 -5.45 6.69
CA HIS A 98 4.58 -6.79 7.22
C HIS A 98 5.87 -7.64 7.28
N GLY A 99 5.72 -8.92 7.57
CA GLY A 99 6.82 -9.83 7.94
C GLY A 99 7.44 -10.70 6.84
N HIS A 100 7.06 -10.56 5.56
CA HIS A 100 7.67 -11.34 4.49
C HIS A 100 9.12 -10.89 4.24
N SER A 101 9.90 -11.74 3.57
CA SER A 101 11.34 -11.61 3.36
C SER A 101 11.77 -10.35 2.57
N ASP A 102 10.81 -9.68 1.95
CA ASP A 102 10.93 -8.58 1.01
C ASP A 102 10.38 -7.24 1.54
N HIS A 103 10.03 -7.15 2.84
CA HIS A 103 9.40 -5.95 3.43
C HIS A 103 10.11 -5.41 4.69
N VAL A 104 9.88 -6.02 5.87
CA VAL A 104 10.73 -5.94 7.09
C VAL A 104 10.87 -4.56 7.79
N LEU A 105 10.71 -4.36 9.11
CA LEU A 105 10.15 -5.11 10.26
C LEU A 105 10.14 -4.13 11.47
N ILE A 106 9.14 -3.91 12.33
CA ILE A 106 7.68 -4.16 12.40
C ILE A 106 7.11 -3.02 13.28
N VAL A 107 5.93 -2.48 12.95
CA VAL A 107 5.01 -1.77 13.87
C VAL A 107 3.59 -2.39 13.65
N PRO A 108 2.57 -2.28 14.54
CA PRO A 108 1.33 -3.07 14.38
C PRO A 108 -0.01 -2.30 14.17
N THR A 109 -0.75 -2.72 13.15
CA THR A 109 -2.17 -2.53 12.75
C THR A 109 -2.66 -3.79 11.96
N PRO A 110 -2.99 -4.91 12.63
CA PRO A 110 -3.08 -6.24 12.00
C PRO A 110 -4.31 -6.48 11.12
N GLY A 111 -4.18 -7.35 10.10
CA GLY A 111 -5.30 -7.95 9.39
C GLY A 111 -4.97 -9.03 8.33
N HIS A 112 -3.89 -8.87 7.56
CA HIS A 112 -3.37 -9.89 6.64
C HIS A 112 -2.59 -10.95 7.41
N THR A 113 -1.69 -10.51 8.31
CA THR A 113 -1.16 -11.31 9.42
C THR A 113 -1.58 -10.73 10.77
N GLY A 114 -1.20 -11.40 11.85
CA GLY A 114 -1.35 -10.86 13.21
C GLY A 114 -0.51 -9.60 13.54
N ARG A 115 0.23 -8.98 12.61
CA ARG A 115 1.25 -7.93 12.93
C ARG A 115 1.48 -6.77 11.94
N ASP A 116 0.76 -6.68 10.82
CA ASP A 116 1.02 -5.74 9.70
C ASP A 116 0.98 -4.24 10.10
N VAL A 117 1.46 -3.30 9.27
CA VAL A 117 1.23 -1.84 9.37
C VAL A 117 0.88 -1.20 8.03
N SER A 118 0.08 -0.13 8.08
CA SER A 118 -0.15 0.78 6.96
C SER A 118 0.11 2.25 7.35
N VAL A 119 0.60 3.06 6.41
CA VAL A 119 0.92 4.49 6.60
C VAL A 119 -0.06 5.36 5.83
N LEU A 120 -0.82 6.20 6.55
CA LEU A 120 -1.80 7.13 5.98
C LEU A 120 -1.21 8.54 5.87
N VAL A 121 -1.09 9.06 4.65
CA VAL A 121 -0.66 10.44 4.35
C VAL A 121 -1.85 11.26 3.88
N LYS A 122 -2.00 12.47 4.44
CA LYS A 122 -3.05 13.43 4.08
C LYS A 122 -2.43 14.63 3.37
N ASP A 123 -3.29 15.47 2.79
CA ASP A 123 -2.92 16.78 2.24
C ASP A 123 -1.87 16.71 1.11
N THR A 124 -1.88 15.61 0.35
CA THR A 124 -1.09 15.44 -0.87
C THR A 124 -1.80 16.07 -2.09
N SER A 125 -1.05 16.33 -3.16
CA SER A 125 -1.62 16.81 -4.43
C SER A 125 -2.64 15.87 -5.09
N VAL A 126 -2.75 14.61 -4.65
CA VAL A 126 -3.70 13.60 -5.16
C VAL A 126 -4.78 13.19 -4.15
N GLY A 127 -4.86 13.87 -2.99
CA GLY A 127 -5.81 13.57 -1.92
C GLY A 127 -5.17 12.78 -0.77
N VAL A 128 -5.91 11.84 -0.18
CA VAL A 128 -5.40 10.95 0.88
C VAL A 128 -4.70 9.74 0.26
N VAL A 129 -3.44 9.51 0.61
CA VAL A 129 -2.63 8.36 0.14
C VAL A 129 -2.47 7.36 1.27
N LEU A 130 -2.68 6.07 1.00
CA LEU A 130 -2.38 4.98 1.93
C LEU A 130 -1.28 4.08 1.35
N VAL A 131 -0.14 4.00 2.05
CA VAL A 131 0.83 2.91 1.85
C VAL A 131 0.32 1.71 2.64
N ALA A 132 -0.17 0.70 1.93
CA ALA A 132 -1.00 -0.34 2.52
C ALA A 132 -0.24 -1.65 2.81
N GLY A 133 0.81 -1.94 2.05
CA GLY A 133 1.41 -3.28 1.99
C GLY A 133 0.36 -4.33 1.54
N ASP A 134 0.57 -5.58 1.94
CA ASP A 134 -0.23 -6.76 1.57
C ASP A 134 -1.69 -6.72 2.07
N LEU A 135 -2.11 -5.65 2.76
CA LEU A 135 -3.53 -5.30 2.86
C LEU A 135 -4.19 -5.26 1.46
N PHE A 136 -3.43 -4.81 0.44
CA PHE A 136 -3.74 -4.98 -0.98
C PHE A 136 -2.53 -5.55 -1.73
N GLU A 137 -2.73 -6.66 -2.44
CA GLU A 137 -1.68 -7.29 -3.26
C GLU A 137 -1.36 -6.39 -4.45
N CYS A 138 -2.39 -5.98 -5.18
CA CYS A 138 -2.31 -5.11 -6.36
C CYS A 138 -3.68 -4.47 -6.67
N CYS A 139 -3.76 -3.74 -7.79
CA CYS A 139 -5.00 -3.11 -8.24
C CYS A 139 -6.14 -4.10 -8.58
N ALA A 140 -5.84 -5.33 -9.00
CA ALA A 140 -6.82 -6.31 -9.48
C ALA A 140 -6.76 -7.63 -8.69
N ASP A 141 -6.69 -7.51 -7.37
CA ASP A 141 -6.44 -8.60 -6.43
C ASP A 141 -7.70 -9.29 -5.90
N GLU A 142 -8.89 -8.80 -6.28
CA GLU A 142 -10.23 -9.19 -5.80
C GLU A 142 -10.43 -10.69 -5.54
N ASP A 143 -10.02 -11.54 -6.49
CA ASP A 143 -10.21 -12.98 -6.46
C ASP A 143 -9.01 -13.76 -5.87
N SER A 144 -7.84 -13.11 -5.68
CA SER A 144 -6.59 -13.76 -5.26
C SER A 144 -6.20 -13.50 -3.80
N TRP A 145 -6.38 -12.27 -3.29
CA TRP A 145 -5.86 -11.86 -1.97
C TRP A 145 -6.32 -12.76 -0.81
N ARG A 146 -7.52 -13.35 -0.91
CA ARG A 146 -8.08 -14.26 0.11
C ARG A 146 -7.27 -15.54 0.29
N ALA A 147 -6.52 -15.97 -0.72
CA ALA A 147 -5.70 -17.18 -0.66
C ALA A 147 -4.32 -16.95 -0.02
N LEU A 148 -3.92 -15.69 0.15
CA LEU A 148 -2.64 -15.26 0.72
C LEU A 148 -2.78 -14.80 2.19
N SER A 149 -3.98 -14.36 2.58
CA SER A 149 -4.32 -13.87 3.92
C SER A 149 -4.31 -14.96 5.03
N GLU A 150 -3.68 -14.70 6.18
CA GLU A 150 -3.87 -15.51 7.41
C GLU A 150 -5.28 -15.37 7.98
N ASN A 151 -5.93 -14.21 7.77
CA ASN A 151 -7.26 -13.91 8.32
C ASN A 151 -8.13 -13.10 7.33
N PRO A 152 -8.74 -13.78 6.33
CA PRO A 152 -9.55 -13.12 5.31
C PRO A 152 -10.69 -12.26 5.88
N GLN A 153 -11.23 -12.60 7.05
CA GLN A 153 -12.33 -11.88 7.70
C GLN A 153 -11.88 -10.52 8.25
N VAL A 154 -10.67 -10.42 8.83
CA VAL A 154 -10.13 -9.15 9.35
C VAL A 154 -9.55 -8.30 8.22
N GLN A 155 -8.82 -8.90 7.29
CA GLN A 155 -8.29 -8.18 6.13
C GLN A 155 -9.42 -7.58 5.26
N GLU A 156 -10.57 -8.26 5.11
CA GLU A 156 -11.77 -7.71 4.46
C GLU A 156 -12.24 -6.39 5.10
N VAL A 157 -12.33 -6.34 6.44
CA VAL A 157 -12.78 -5.15 7.17
C VAL A 157 -11.80 -4.00 6.99
N ASN A 158 -10.49 -4.27 7.10
CA ASN A 158 -9.46 -3.27 6.91
C ASN A 158 -9.41 -2.76 5.45
N ARG A 159 -9.58 -3.64 4.46
CA ARG A 159 -9.68 -3.26 3.03
C ARG A 159 -10.87 -2.34 2.77
N ARG A 160 -12.04 -2.63 3.35
CA ARG A 160 -13.22 -1.75 3.25
C ARG A 160 -12.97 -0.38 3.89
N ALA A 161 -12.35 -0.34 5.07
CA ALA A 161 -12.01 0.91 5.75
C ALA A 161 -11.00 1.76 4.93
N ALA A 162 -10.00 1.12 4.34
CA ALA A 162 -9.03 1.74 3.43
C ALA A 162 -9.71 2.32 2.18
N LEU A 163 -10.54 1.54 1.47
CA LEU A 163 -11.29 2.02 0.30
C LEU A 163 -12.29 3.13 0.64
N HIS A 164 -12.79 3.20 1.88
CA HIS A 164 -13.61 4.33 2.35
C HIS A 164 -12.81 5.60 2.66
N THR A 165 -11.49 5.51 2.86
CA THR A 165 -10.67 6.60 3.45
C THR A 165 -9.58 7.15 2.52
N ALA A 166 -8.95 6.29 1.71
CA ALA A 166 -7.81 6.65 0.85
C ALA A 166 -8.27 6.89 -0.59
N ASP A 167 -7.84 7.99 -1.21
CA ASP A 167 -8.12 8.32 -2.61
C ASP A 167 -7.12 7.68 -3.57
N VAL A 168 -5.92 7.37 -3.07
CA VAL A 168 -4.87 6.59 -3.73
C VAL A 168 -4.32 5.55 -2.76
N ILE A 169 -4.11 4.33 -3.25
CA ILE A 169 -3.52 3.22 -2.49
C ILE A 169 -2.23 2.75 -3.18
N ILE A 170 -1.18 2.56 -2.38
CA ILE A 170 0.09 1.95 -2.77
C ILE A 170 0.11 0.52 -2.18
N PRO A 171 -0.04 -0.53 -3.01
CA PRO A 171 -0.11 -1.93 -2.58
C PRO A 171 1.28 -2.57 -2.36
N GLY A 172 1.30 -3.77 -1.78
CA GLY A 172 2.54 -4.55 -1.56
C GLY A 172 3.25 -4.93 -2.87
N HIS A 173 2.50 -5.46 -3.85
CA HIS A 173 3.05 -6.13 -5.04
C HIS A 173 2.44 -5.66 -6.37
N GLY A 174 2.30 -4.35 -6.57
CA GLY A 174 1.93 -3.81 -7.88
C GLY A 174 1.91 -2.28 -7.98
N PRO A 175 1.52 -1.73 -9.15
CA PRO A 175 1.37 -0.30 -9.35
C PRO A 175 0.31 0.32 -8.42
N LEU A 176 0.55 1.58 -8.03
CA LEU A 176 -0.39 2.36 -7.23
C LEU A 176 -1.69 2.64 -8.00
N PHE A 177 -2.82 2.66 -7.29
CA PHE A 177 -4.14 2.79 -7.89
C PHE A 177 -5.02 3.83 -7.20
N LYS A 178 -5.83 4.52 -8.01
CA LYS A 178 -6.84 5.46 -7.56
C LYS A 178 -8.09 4.73 -7.10
N VAL A 179 -8.74 5.24 -6.06
CA VAL A 179 -10.01 4.75 -5.52
C VAL A 179 -11.12 5.73 -5.90
N GLN A 180 -12.05 5.32 -6.76
CA GLN A 180 -13.24 6.11 -7.11
C GLN A 180 -14.48 5.53 -6.43
N ARG A 181 -15.20 6.38 -5.69
CA ARG A 181 -16.43 6.03 -4.96
C ARG A 181 -17.63 6.50 -5.75
N VAL A 182 -18.43 5.58 -6.28
CA VAL A 182 -19.61 5.91 -7.08
C VAL A 182 -20.86 5.72 -6.23
N SER A 183 -21.65 6.78 -6.11
CA SER A 183 -22.99 6.72 -5.51
C SER A 183 -23.98 6.15 -6.52
N THR A 184 -24.51 4.96 -6.28
CA THR A 184 -25.69 4.45 -6.99
C THR A 184 -26.94 5.10 -6.39
N ASN A 185 -27.72 5.79 -7.23
CA ASN A 185 -29.08 6.23 -6.90
C ASN A 185 -30.06 5.05 -6.88
#